data_AF-A0A929KYK4-F1
#
_entry.id   AF-A0A929KYK4-F1
#
_cell.length_a   1.000
_cell.length_b   1.000
_cell.length_c   1.000
_cell.angle_alpha   90.00
_cell.angle_beta   90.00
_cell.angle_gamma   90.00
#
_symmetry.space_group_name_H-M   'P 1'
#
loop_
_entity.id
_entity.type
_entity.pdbx_description
1 polymer ?
#
loop_
_entity_poly.entity_id
_entity_poly.type
_entity_poly.pdbx_seq_one_letter_code
_entity_poly.pdbx_strand_id
1 'polypeptide(L)'
;MRNIRASLHSKIHSWIDGIGFRLNASQVDQKKKITTNHYFFETFNFFEKQEKGHPEKAQFLCFDTYGEKVKVNSLLDLQTAFFDNISQLK
;
A
#
# COMPACT_ATOMS: atom_id res chain seq x y z
N MET A 1 13.88 -24.25 -11.46
CA MET A 1 13.58 -22.94 -10.83
C MET A 1 12.06 -22.84 -10.68
N ARG A 2 11.52 -22.77 -9.45
CA ARG A 2 10.07 -22.55 -9.27
C ARG A 2 9.78 -21.12 -9.69
N ASN A 3 8.98 -20.94 -10.74
CA ASN A 3 8.39 -19.65 -11.12
C ASN A 3 7.42 -19.23 -10.02
N ILE A 4 7.94 -18.73 -8.89
CA ILE A 4 7.14 -18.09 -7.85
C ILE A 4 6.69 -16.77 -8.47
N ARG A 5 5.48 -16.74 -9.06
CA ARG A 5 4.82 -15.48 -9.38
C ARG A 5 4.87 -14.63 -8.10
N ALA A 6 5.60 -13.53 -8.13
CA ALA A 6 5.69 -12.63 -6.98
C ALA A 6 4.27 -12.26 -6.51
N SER A 7 4.04 -12.37 -5.20
CA SER A 7 2.74 -12.03 -4.60
C SER A 7 2.45 -10.54 -4.82
N LEU A 8 1.16 -10.16 -4.78
CA LEU A 8 0.77 -8.75 -4.86
C LEU A 8 1.51 -7.92 -3.81
N HIS A 9 1.58 -8.43 -2.58
CA HIS A 9 2.35 -7.83 -1.48
C HIS A 9 3.80 -7.56 -1.89
N SER A 10 4.54 -8.57 -2.36
CA SER A 10 5.94 -8.38 -2.76
C SER A 10 6.10 -7.37 -3.89
N LYS A 11 5.18 -7.34 -4.86
CA LYS A 11 5.20 -6.36 -5.97
C LYS A 11 4.96 -4.94 -5.49
N ILE A 12 3.98 -4.75 -4.59
CA ILE A 12 3.67 -3.45 -3.98
C ILE A 12 4.87 -2.96 -3.19
N HIS A 13 5.40 -3.78 -2.26
CA HIS A 13 6.54 -3.40 -1.42
C HIS A 13 7.77 -3.04 -2.28
N SER A 14 8.10 -3.86 -3.28
CA SER A 14 9.22 -3.54 -4.20
C SER A 14 9.02 -2.21 -4.94
N TRP A 15 7.78 -1.88 -5.30
CA TRP A 15 7.48 -0.65 -6.03
C TRP A 15 7.49 0.58 -5.12
N ILE A 16 6.85 0.53 -3.93
CA ILE A 16 6.85 1.66 -2.99
C ILE A 16 8.28 1.95 -2.48
N ASP A 17 9.10 0.92 -2.28
CA ASP A 17 10.52 1.06 -1.92
C ASP A 17 11.30 1.74 -3.05
N GLY A 18 11.06 1.34 -4.31
CA GLY A 18 11.69 1.92 -5.48
C GLY A 18 11.31 3.39 -5.74
N ILE A 19 10.07 3.78 -5.40
CA ILE A 19 9.62 5.17 -5.46
C ILE A 19 10.17 5.99 -4.28
N GLY A 20 10.43 5.36 -3.13
CA GLY A 20 10.96 6.02 -1.94
C GLY A 20 9.91 6.36 -0.88
N PHE A 21 8.81 5.61 -0.84
CA PHE A 21 7.85 5.68 0.27
C PHE A 21 8.54 5.38 1.60
N ARG A 22 8.11 6.07 2.65
CA ARG A 22 8.61 5.84 4.01
C ARG A 22 7.49 5.33 4.89
N LEU A 23 7.81 4.38 5.76
CA LEU A 23 6.91 3.97 6.83
C LEU A 23 6.81 5.12 7.83
N ASN A 24 5.64 5.76 7.88
CA ASN A 24 5.35 6.89 8.76
C ASN A 24 4.87 6.41 10.13
N ALA A 25 3.99 5.40 10.16
CA ALA A 25 3.48 4.84 11.40
C ALA A 25 3.13 3.35 11.23
N SER A 26 3.19 2.60 12.32
CA SER A 26 2.68 1.23 12.39
C SER A 26 1.84 1.10 13.66
N GLN A 27 0.58 0.69 13.49
CA GLN A 27 -0.38 0.57 14.57
C GLN A 27 -0.83 -0.89 14.68
N VAL A 28 -0.71 -1.46 15.87
CA VAL A 28 -1.13 -2.83 16.15
C VAL A 28 -2.39 -2.81 17.01
N ASP A 29 -3.51 -3.24 16.45
CA ASP A 29 -4.72 -3.55 17.21
C ASP A 29 -4.57 -4.96 17.79
N GLN A 30 -4.19 -5.06 19.06
CA GLN A 30 -4.03 -6.35 19.75
C GLN A 30 -5.36 -7.11 19.92
N LYS A 31 -6.49 -6.41 20.03
CA LYS A 31 -7.81 -7.04 20.20
C LYS A 31 -8.26 -7.72 18.92
N LYS A 32 -8.05 -7.05 17.78
CA LYS A 32 -8.41 -7.57 16.44
C LYS A 32 -7.29 -8.35 15.77
N LYS A 33 -6.08 -8.35 16.35
CA LYS A 33 -4.86 -8.93 15.78
C LYS A 33 -4.53 -8.36 14.39
N ILE A 34 -4.80 -7.08 14.17
CA ILE A 34 -4.55 -6.39 12.89
C ILE A 34 -3.39 -5.42 13.08
N THR A 35 -2.42 -5.46 12.16
CA THR A 35 -1.38 -4.45 12.03
C THR A 35 -1.74 -3.54 10.86
N THR A 36 -1.71 -2.23 11.08
CA THR A 36 -1.90 -1.23 10.03
C THR A 36 -0.60 -0.45 9.88
N ASN A 37 0.08 -0.65 8.75
CA ASN A 37 1.23 0.15 8.36
C ASN A 37 0.76 1.32 7.51
N HIS A 38 1.28 2.51 7.82
CA HIS A 38 1.03 3.74 7.07
C HIS A 38 2.33 4.18 6.41
N TYR A 39 2.33 4.14 5.09
CA TYR A 39 3.39 4.59 4.22
C TYR A 39 3.04 5.95 3.61
N PHE A 40 4.06 6.75 3.38
CA PHE A 40 3.91 8.11 2.89
C PHE A 40 5.00 8.48 1.89
N PHE A 41 4.60 9.18 0.83
CA PHE A 41 5.50 9.82 -0.12
C PHE A 41 4.96 11.20 -0.48
N GLU A 42 5.67 12.25 -0.07
CA GLU A 42 5.32 13.67 -0.26
C GLU A 42 3.93 14.09 0.24
N THR A 43 2.87 13.78 -0.48
CA THR A 43 1.46 14.02 -0.11
C THR A 43 0.60 12.76 -0.24
N PHE A 44 1.14 11.70 -0.86
CA PHE A 44 0.42 10.47 -1.12
C PHE A 44 0.48 9.54 0.09
N ASN A 45 -0.70 9.11 0.52
CA ASN A 45 -0.88 8.24 1.68
C ASN A 45 -1.25 6.83 1.24
N PHE A 46 -0.51 5.84 1.75
CA PHE A 46 -0.71 4.43 1.46
C PHE A 46 -0.80 3.62 2.75
N PHE A 47 -1.79 2.75 2.86
CA PHE A 47 -2.04 1.94 4.04
C PHE A 47 -2.02 0.47 3.66
N GLU A 48 -1.34 -0.31 4.49
CA GLU A 48 -1.38 -1.76 4.46
C GLU A 48 -1.98 -2.24 5.77
N LYS A 49 -3.02 -3.07 5.67
CA LYS A 49 -3.64 -3.74 6.82
C LYS A 49 -3.37 -5.23 6.72
N GLN A 50 -2.75 -5.78 7.73
CA GLN A 50 -2.38 -7.19 7.76
C GLN A 50 -2.93 -7.84 9.03
N GLU A 51 -3.56 -9.01 8.88
CA GLU A 51 -3.95 -9.85 10.01
C GLU A 51 -2.75 -10.69 10.48
N LYS A 52 -2.55 -10.76 11.80
CA LYS A 52 -1.44 -11.50 12.41
C LYS A 52 -1.53 -12.99 12.04
N GLY A 53 -0.47 -13.50 11.41
CA GLY A 53 -0.39 -14.89 10.96
C GLY A 53 -0.97 -15.13 9.56
N HIS A 54 -1.56 -14.11 8.93
CA HIS A 54 -2.15 -14.19 7.59
C HIS A 54 -1.65 -13.06 6.66
N PRO A 55 -0.33 -13.00 6.36
CA PRO A 55 0.23 -12.01 5.44
C PRO A 55 -0.40 -12.04 4.04
N GLU A 56 -0.89 -13.20 3.60
CA GLU A 56 -1.58 -13.38 2.32
C GLU A 56 -2.91 -12.63 2.22
N LYS A 57 -3.50 -12.23 3.35
CA LYS A 57 -4.75 -11.47 3.43
C LYS A 57 -4.51 -9.96 3.60
N ALA A 58 -3.28 -9.49 3.37
CA ALA A 58 -2.96 -8.07 3.44
C ALA A 58 -3.89 -7.27 2.50
N GLN A 59 -4.52 -6.23 3.06
CA GLN A 59 -5.37 -5.30 2.34
C GLN A 59 -4.61 -4.00 2.15
N PHE A 60 -4.58 -3.52 0.91
CA PHE A 60 -3.89 -2.30 0.53
C PHE A 60 -4.91 -1.22 0.19
N LEU A 61 -4.68 -0.02 0.70
CA LEU A 61 -5.57 1.13 0.58
C LEU A 61 -4.74 2.37 0.28
N CYS A 62 -5.21 3.20 -0.65
CA CYS A 62 -4.67 4.54 -0.86
C CYS A 62 -5.82 5.54 -0.92
N PHE A 63 -5.46 6.82 -1.07
CA PHE A 63 -6.43 7.87 -1.36
C PHE A 63 -6.20 8.39 -2.78
N ASP A 64 -7.28 8.65 -3.49
CA ASP A 64 -7.21 9.37 -4.77
C ASP A 64 -6.98 10.87 -4.57
N THR A 65 -6.94 11.62 -5.68
CA THR A 65 -6.78 13.07 -5.72
C THR A 65 -7.87 13.83 -4.97
N TYR A 66 -9.03 13.22 -4.77
CA TYR A 66 -10.19 13.82 -4.11
C TYR A 66 -10.27 13.43 -2.62
N GLY A 67 -9.33 12.62 -2.13
CA GLY A 67 -9.32 12.12 -0.76
C GLY A 67 -10.25 10.92 -0.54
N GLU A 68 -10.77 10.32 -1.61
CA GLU A 68 -11.60 9.12 -1.52
C GLU A 68 -10.75 7.86 -1.36
N LYS A 69 -11.25 6.91 -0.56
CA LYS A 69 -10.52 5.67 -0.26
C LYS A 69 -10.60 4.70 -1.44
N VAL A 70 -9.44 4.38 -2.01
CA VAL A 70 -9.31 3.40 -3.09
C VAL A 70 -8.69 2.11 -2.56
N LYS A 71 -9.37 0.98 -2.80
CA LYS A 71 -8.82 -0.35 -2.54
C LYS A 71 -7.85 -0.73 -3.65
N VAL A 72 -6.64 -1.10 -3.27
CA VAL A 72 -5.59 -1.54 -4.20
C VAL A 72 -5.66 -3.07 -4.30
N ASN A 73 -6.20 -3.57 -5.42
CA ASN A 73 -6.29 -5.00 -5.70
C ASN A 73 -5.19 -5.46 -6.68
N SER A 74 -4.52 -4.51 -7.33
CA SER A 74 -3.41 -4.76 -8.26
C SER A 74 -2.32 -3.69 -8.10
N LEU A 75 -1.10 -3.99 -8.59
CA LEU A 75 -0.05 -2.97 -8.65
C LEU A 75 -0.44 -1.81 -9.56
N LEU A 76 -1.20 -2.08 -10.62
CA LEU A 76 -1.68 -1.05 -11.55
C LEU A 76 -2.60 -0.05 -10.84
N ASP A 77 -3.48 -0.53 -9.95
CA ASP A 77 -4.40 0.35 -9.19
C ASP A 77 -3.60 1.38 -8.38
N LEU A 78 -2.54 0.93 -7.71
CA LEU A 78 -1.65 1.79 -6.93
C LEU A 78 -0.88 2.78 -7.82
N GLN A 79 -0.33 2.30 -8.94
CA GLN A 79 0.42 3.13 -9.87
C GLN A 79 -0.46 4.23 -10.48
N THR A 80 -1.66 3.87 -10.96
CA THR A 80 -2.62 4.82 -11.51
C THR A 80 -2.99 5.86 -10.46
N ALA A 81 -3.41 5.44 -9.26
CA ALA A 81 -3.77 6.37 -8.19
C ALA A 81 -2.62 7.32 -7.82
N PHE A 82 -1.38 6.82 -7.78
CA PHE A 82 -0.20 7.62 -7.49
C PHE A 82 0.11 8.64 -8.57
N PHE A 83 0.14 8.23 -9.85
CA PHE A 83 0.44 9.15 -10.94
C PHE A 83 -0.68 10.16 -11.16
N ASP A 84 -1.94 9.78 -10.95
CA ASP A 84 -3.06 10.73 -10.96
C ASP A 84 -2.89 11.80 -9.88
N ASN A 85 -2.51 11.41 -8.65
CA ASN A 85 -2.21 12.34 -7.57
C ASN A 85 -1.05 13.29 -7.88
N ILE A 86 0.06 12.78 -8.39
CA ILE A 86 1.21 13.61 -8.75
C ILE A 86 0.88 14.54 -9.92
N SER A 87 0.08 14.09 -10.89
CA SER A 87 -0.30 14.91 -12.04
C SER A 87 -1.06 16.18 -11.66
N GLN A 88 -1.81 16.15 -10.55
CA GLN A 88 -2.55 17.30 -10.02
C GLN A 88 -1.69 18.27 -9.19
N LEU A 89 -0.45 17.89 -8.84
CA LEU A 89 0.49 18.77 -8.14
C LEU A 89 1.27 19.70 -9.09
N LYS A 90 1.06 19.56 -10.41
CA LYS A 90 1.69 20.39 -11.45
C LYS A 90 0.89 21.64 -11.78
#